data_AF-A0A1Q7NX04-F1
#
_entry.id   AF-A0A1Q7NX04-F1
#
_cell.length_a   1.000
_cell.length_b   1.000
_cell.length_c   1.000
_cell.angle_alpha   90.00
_cell.angle_beta   90.00
_cell.angle_gamma   90.00
#
_symmetry.space_group_name_H-M   'P 1'
#
loop_
_entity.id
_entity.type
_entity.pdbx_description
1 polymer ?
#
loop_
_entity_poly.entity_id
_entity_poly.type
_entity_poly.pdbx_seq_one_letter_code
_entity_poly.pdbx_strand_id
1 'polypeptide(L)' 'MLSIIWFAAALPVPFLWSNPNPQQSQQYWTYLEIAGLISIPFIGMGIAWTLKPELTTSG' A
#
# COMPACT_ATOMS: atom_id res chain seq x y z
N MET A 1 4.34 -13.06 5.09
CA MET A 1 5.46 -12.62 4.22
C MET A 1 5.07 -11.44 3.33
N LEU A 2 3.91 -11.46 2.67
CA LEU A 2 3.45 -10.35 1.83
C LEU A 2 3.29 -9.00 2.56
N SER A 3 2.81 -8.99 3.81
CA SER A 3 2.66 -7.74 4.57
C SER A 3 3.99 -7.08 4.93
N ILE A 4 5.07 -7.86 5.08
CA ILE A 4 6.42 -7.33 5.31
C ILE A 4 6.94 -6.64 4.05
N ILE A 5 6.68 -7.23 2.88
CA ILE A 5 7.02 -6.65 1.58
C ILE A 5 6.25 -5.34 1.36
N TRP A 6 4.95 -5.33 1.67
CA TRP A 6 4.12 -4.13 1.63
C TRP A 6 4.63 -3.04 2.58
N PHE A 7 4.94 -3.40 3.84
CA PHE A 7 5.46 -2.46 4.82
C PHE A 7 6.81 -1.86 4.40
N ALA A 8 7.72 -2.69 3.88
CA ALA A 8 9.01 -2.24 3.37
C ALA A 8 8.87 -1.30 2.16
N ALA A 9 7.91 -1.56 1.26
CA ALA A 9 7.65 -0.72 0.10
C ALA A 9 6.97 0.62 0.46
N ALA A 10 6.13 0.65 1.51
CA ALA A 10 5.46 1.86 1.98
C ALA A 10 6.34 2.73 2.89
N LEU A 11 7.37 2.14 3.51
CA LEU A 11 8.26 2.80 4.46
C LEU A 11 8.90 4.11 3.96
N PRO A 12 9.34 4.25 2.69
CA PRO A 12 9.96 5.49 2.20
C PRO A 12 8.99 6.68 2.11
N VAL A 13 7.69 6.44 1.96
CA VAL A 13 6.70 7.47 1.64
C VAL A 13 6.58 8.56 2.73
N PRO A 14 6.49 8.24 4.04
CA PRO A 14 6.45 9.24 5.11
C PRO A 14 7.73 10.09 5.23
N PHE A 15 8.90 9.50 4.95
CA PHE A 15 10.18 10.21 5.01
C PHE A 15 10.35 11.19 3.84
N LEU A 16 9.85 10.81 2.66
CA LEU A 16 9.82 11.66 1.48
C LEU A 16 8.83 12.83 1.61
N TRP A 17 7.70 12.62 2.31
CA TRP A 17 6.75 13.70 2.62
C TRP A 17 7.36 14.78 3.54
N SER A 18 8.19 14.37 4.49
CA SER A 18 8.75 15.25 5.52
C SER A 18 9.87 16.17 5.01
N ASN A 19 10.44 15.90 3.83
CA ASN A 19 11.50 16.69 3.21
C ASN A 19 11.11 17.05 1.77
N PRO A 20 10.27 18.08 1.56
CA PRO A 20 9.77 18.45 0.25
C PRO A 20 10.85 19.21 -0.54
N ASN A 21 11.92 18.51 -0.94
CA ASN A 21 12.82 19.03 -1.95
C ASN A 21 12.12 18.92 -3.31
N PRO A 22 11.98 20.00 -4.10
CA PRO A 22 11.37 19.94 -5.42
C PRO A 22 12.02 18.91 -6.35
N GLN A 23 13.32 18.60 -6.17
CA GLN A 23 14.03 17.55 -6.92
C GLN A 23 13.57 16.12 -6.56
N GLN A 24 12.98 15.92 -5.39
CA GLN A 24 12.48 14.62 -4.92
C GLN A 24 10.96 14.45 -5.14
N SER A 25 10.30 15.46 -5.71
CA SER A 25 8.85 15.43 -5.97
C SER A 25 8.46 14.26 -6.89
N GLN A 26 9.18 14.06 -8.00
CA GLN A 26 8.94 12.94 -8.93
C GLN A 26 9.10 11.59 -8.22
N GLN A 27 10.16 11.46 -7.41
CA GLN A 27 10.44 10.24 -6.66
C GLN A 27 9.34 9.96 -5.63
N TYR A 28 8.85 10.98 -4.93
CA TYR A 28 7.72 10.88 -4.01
C TYR A 28 6.47 10.31 -4.71
N TRP A 29 6.09 10.87 -5.86
CA TRP A 29 4.93 10.39 -6.62
C TRP A 29 5.08 8.93 -7.06
N THR A 30 6.25 8.55 -7.57
CA THR A 30 6.53 7.15 -7.94
C THR A 30 6.41 6.20 -6.75
N TYR A 31 6.96 6.54 -5.58
CA TYR A 31 6.83 5.68 -4.39
C TYR A 31 5.39 5.63 -3.87
N LEU A 32 4.63 6.72 -3.97
CA LEU A 32 3.23 6.75 -3.60
C LEU A 32 2.38 5.84 -4.48
N GLU A 33 2.62 5.84 -5.79
CA GLU A 33 1.97 4.94 -6.74
C GLU A 33 2.29 3.47 -6.45
N ILE A 34 3.56 3.14 -6.20
CA ILE A 34 3.98 1.78 -5.85
C ILE A 34 3.31 1.32 -4.56
N ALA A 35 3.33 2.16 -3.51
CA ALA A 35 2.67 1.85 -2.25
C ALA A 35 1.16 1.65 -2.43
N GLY A 36 0.52 2.48 -3.27
CA GLY A 36 -0.89 2.34 -3.63
C GLY A 36 -1.20 1.00 -4.32
N LEU A 37 -0.43 0.65 -5.35
CA LEU A 37 -0.62 -0.59 -6.12
C LEU A 37 -0.44 -1.85 -5.27
N ILE A 38 0.60 -1.89 -4.41
CA ILE A 38 0.83 -3.05 -3.53
C ILE A 38 -0.26 -3.15 -2.46
N SER A 39 -0.93 -2.05 -2.11
CA SER A 39 -2.05 -2.04 -1.15
C SER A 39 -3.35 -2.64 -1.71
N ILE A 40 -3.55 -2.65 -3.03
CA ILE A 40 -4.78 -3.12 -3.70
C ILE A 40 -5.25 -4.50 -3.22
N PRO A 41 -4.42 -5.57 -3.24
CA PRO A 41 -4.88 -6.89 -2.80
C PRO A 41 -5.30 -6.93 -1.33
N PHE A 42 -4.65 -6.15 -0.46
CA PHE A 42 -4.99 -6.10 0.96
C PHE A 42 -6.31 -5.37 1.21
N ILE A 43 -6.51 -4.23 0.53
CA ILE A 43 -7.76 -3.48 0.59
C ILE A 43 -8.90 -4.33 0.01
N GLY A 44 -8.68 -4.99 -1.13
CA GLY A 44 -9.65 -5.91 -1.73
C GLY A 44 -10.05 -7.04 -0.79
N MET A 45 -9.09 -7.66 -0.10
CA MET A 45 -9.39 -8.68 0.92
C MET A 45 -10.17 -8.10 2.11
N GLY A 46 -9.81 -6.93 2.62
CA GLY A 46 -10.55 -6.28 3.71
C GLY A 46 -11.99 -5.94 3.34
N ILE A 47 -12.22 -5.47 2.12
CA ILE A 47 -13.56 -5.21 1.58
C ILE A 47 -14.33 -6.52 1.43
N ALA A 48 -13.70 -7.56 0.85
CA ALA A 48 -14.35 -8.85 0.67
C ALA A 48 -14.76 -9.47 2.02
N TRP A 49 -13.90 -9.38 3.04
CA TRP A 49 -14.17 -9.86 4.40
C TRP A 49 -15.30 -9.10 5.09
N THR A 50 -15.51 -7.82 4.76
CA THR A 50 -16.58 -7.01 5.38
C THR A 50 -17.93 -7.13 4.67
N LEU A 51 -17.95 -7.34 3.36
CA LEU A 51 -19.19 -7.38 2.56
C LEU A 51 -19.78 -8.78 2.37
N LYS A 52 -18.93 -9.80 2.23
CA LYS A 52 -19.32 -11.22 2.08
C LYS A 52 -18.24 -12.10 2.70
N PRO A 53 -18.15 -12.14 4.04
CA PRO A 53 -17.16 -13.00 4.71
C PRO A 53 -17.25 -14.46 4.24
N GLU A 54 -18.45 -14.93 3.85
CA GLU A 54 -18.68 -16.27 3.33
C GLU A 54 -17.93 -16.60 2.02
N LEU A 55 -17.52 -15.62 1.21
CA LEU A 55 -16.71 -15.85 0.00
C LEU A 55 -15.21 -15.93 0.30
N THR A 56 -14.84 -15.64 1.54
CA THR A 56 -13.44 -15.51 1.99
C THR A 56 -13.08 -16.51 3.09
N THR A 57 -14.08 -17.14 3.70
CA THR A 57 -13.96 -18.34 4.52
C THR A 57 -14.29 -19.53 3.64
N SER A 58 -13.28 -20.31 3.24
CA SER A 58 -13.50 -21.61 2.60
C SER A 58 -14.22 -22.54 3.58
N GLY A 59 -15.53 -22.73 3.37
CA GLY A 59 -16.31 -23.85 3.89
C GLY A 59 -16.39 -24.96 2.84
#